data_AF-A0A061JMJ6-F1
#
_entry.id   AF-A0A061JMJ6-F1
#
_cell.length_a   1.000
_cell.length_b   1.000
_cell.length_c   1.000
_cell.angle_alpha   90.00
_cell.angle_beta   90.00
_cell.angle_gamma   90.00
#
_symmetry.space_group_name_H-M   'P 1'
#
loop_
_entity.id
_entity.type
_entity.pdbx_description
1 polymer ?
#
loop_
_entity_poly.entity_id
_entity_poly.type
_entity_poly.pdbx_seq_one_letter_code
_entity_poly.pdbx_strand_id
1 'polypeptide(L)'
;MNDPLKQIVARLTAHELVPYLGPGVLRGVVDCHTGQPLPADNESLILAMTGGQPMAPRLMYEFPRAAMHLENKKGRSFIERFLTQTYGGDNWTPAPLHRWLAGLNLPYVIDCNRDTQLQRCYADRVHTLVVGAARIAASPYRFDIYRFDDGRYQRIDQAEVDPALPVLFKPLGTPQPTPSYVASDADFVDYITELMGGFAIPSWLKQQRKACRYLFLGMQFNRDTERMVMSDLIHDAATPAGWALIPSPSEKDRKVCLRKQLDLVETDWHDLLGLARGASQVA
;
A
#
# COMPACT_ATOMS: atom_id res chain seq x y z
N MET A 1 0.95 -31.67 -9.30
CA MET A 1 1.57 -30.60 -8.49
C MET A 1 0.71 -29.36 -8.66
N ASN A 2 0.13 -28.83 -7.58
CA ASN A 2 -0.72 -27.65 -7.63
C ASN A 2 0.10 -26.44 -8.06
N ASP A 3 -0.34 -25.75 -9.10
CA ASP A 3 0.18 -24.47 -9.52
C ASP A 3 -0.10 -23.44 -8.42
N PRO A 4 0.93 -22.86 -7.76
CA PRO A 4 0.74 -21.93 -6.64
C PRO A 4 -0.12 -20.73 -7.04
N LEU A 5 -0.06 -20.28 -8.30
CA LEU A 5 -0.89 -19.16 -8.77
C LEU A 5 -2.37 -19.52 -8.79
N LYS A 6 -2.74 -20.75 -9.22
CA LYS A 6 -4.14 -21.21 -9.18
C LYS A 6 -4.68 -21.27 -7.75
N GLN A 7 -3.85 -21.75 -6.81
CA GLN A 7 -4.20 -21.76 -5.41
C GLN A 7 -4.43 -20.34 -4.88
N ILE A 8 -3.52 -19.41 -5.19
CA ILE A 8 -3.65 -18.01 -4.77
C ILE A 8 -4.92 -17.37 -5.32
N VAL A 9 -5.22 -17.54 -6.62
CA VAL A 9 -6.45 -17.01 -7.23
C VAL A 9 -7.70 -17.56 -6.54
N ALA A 10 -7.76 -18.88 -6.32
CA ALA A 10 -8.90 -19.52 -5.66
C ALA A 10 -9.12 -18.98 -4.24
N ARG A 11 -8.05 -18.89 -3.45
CA ARG A 11 -8.11 -18.40 -2.06
C ARG A 11 -8.42 -16.91 -1.97
N LEU A 12 -7.89 -16.11 -2.89
CA LEU A 12 -8.21 -14.69 -2.96
C LEU A 12 -9.69 -14.47 -3.31
N THR A 13 -10.22 -15.24 -4.27
CA THR A 13 -11.65 -15.18 -4.64
C THR A 13 -12.55 -15.65 -3.51
N ALA A 14 -12.09 -16.60 -2.69
CA ALA A 14 -12.78 -17.05 -1.48
C ALA A 14 -12.60 -16.11 -0.26
N HIS A 15 -11.99 -14.92 -0.45
CA HIS A 15 -11.74 -13.92 0.60
C HIS A 15 -10.86 -14.42 1.76
N GLU A 16 -10.03 -15.43 1.52
CA GLU A 16 -9.12 -15.99 2.54
C GLU A 16 -7.76 -15.26 2.62
N LEU A 17 -7.52 -14.31 1.70
CA LEU A 17 -6.27 -13.57 1.60
C LEU A 17 -6.51 -12.06 1.66
N VAL A 18 -5.69 -11.38 2.44
CA VAL A 18 -5.58 -9.92 2.51
C VAL A 18 -4.47 -9.48 1.54
N PRO A 19 -4.76 -8.80 0.43
CA PRO A 19 -3.72 -8.27 -0.43
C PRO A 19 -2.93 -7.18 0.30
N TYR A 20 -1.62 -7.22 0.12
CA TYR A 20 -0.67 -6.21 0.55
C TYR A 20 0.03 -5.67 -0.69
N LEU A 21 -0.29 -4.43 -1.05
CA LEU A 21 0.16 -3.81 -2.29
C LEU A 21 1.37 -2.92 -2.07
N GLY A 22 2.45 -3.21 -2.79
CA GLY A 22 3.67 -2.41 -2.86
C GLY A 22 3.76 -1.53 -4.09
N PRO A 23 4.83 -0.72 -4.21
CA PRO A 23 5.03 0.19 -5.35
C PRO A 23 5.06 -0.52 -6.71
N GLY A 24 5.52 -1.76 -6.76
CA GLY A 24 5.59 -2.54 -8.00
C GLY A 24 4.24 -2.82 -8.65
N VAL A 25 3.11 -2.70 -7.93
CA VAL A 25 1.77 -2.91 -8.54
C VAL A 25 1.33 -1.75 -9.44
N LEU A 26 2.03 -0.62 -9.37
CA LEU A 26 1.79 0.54 -10.23
C LEU A 26 2.66 0.51 -11.50
N ARG A 27 3.50 -0.51 -11.68
CA ARG A 27 4.27 -0.68 -12.91
C ARG A 27 3.34 -0.78 -14.12
N GLY A 28 3.59 0.07 -15.12
CA GLY A 28 2.76 0.20 -16.32
C GLY A 28 1.64 1.24 -16.20
N VAL A 29 1.46 1.86 -15.03
CA VAL A 29 0.64 3.08 -14.91
C VAL A 29 1.46 4.26 -15.43
N VAL A 30 0.90 4.95 -16.42
CA VAL A 30 1.49 6.11 -17.07
C VAL A 30 0.53 7.29 -17.07
N ASP A 31 1.08 8.50 -17.17
CA ASP A 31 0.35 9.72 -17.40
C ASP A 31 -0.29 9.68 -18.80
N CYS A 32 -1.58 9.95 -18.90
CA CYS A 32 -2.39 9.86 -20.12
C CYS A 32 -1.96 10.84 -21.21
N HIS A 33 -1.29 11.94 -20.86
CA HIS A 33 -0.89 13.00 -21.79
C HIS A 33 0.58 12.87 -22.19
N THR A 34 1.46 12.60 -21.22
CA THR A 34 2.92 12.62 -21.41
C THR A 34 3.51 11.22 -21.60
N GLY A 35 2.76 10.16 -21.25
CA GLY A 35 3.25 8.78 -21.27
C GLY A 35 4.32 8.48 -20.20
N GLN A 36 4.62 9.43 -19.31
CA GLN A 36 5.61 9.24 -18.26
C GLN A 36 5.09 8.23 -17.22
N PRO A 37 5.95 7.33 -16.72
CA PRO A 37 5.55 6.36 -15.70
C PRO A 37 5.21 7.06 -14.39
N LEU A 38 4.21 6.54 -13.68
CA LEU A 38 3.87 6.98 -12.33
C LEU A 38 5.05 6.69 -11.38
N PRO A 39 5.66 7.71 -10.75
CA PRO A 39 6.71 7.48 -9.76
C PRO A 39 6.11 6.79 -8.53
N ALA A 40 6.63 5.63 -8.16
CA ALA A 40 6.10 4.82 -7.05
C ALA A 40 7.20 4.18 -6.21
N ASP A 41 8.22 3.62 -6.86
CA ASP A 41 9.38 3.08 -6.17
C ASP A 41 10.29 4.20 -5.64
N ASN A 42 11.25 3.80 -4.80
CA ASN A 42 12.15 4.72 -4.13
C ASN A 42 12.94 5.60 -5.11
N GLU A 43 13.50 5.03 -6.17
CA GLU A 43 14.36 5.76 -7.10
C GLU A 43 13.54 6.73 -7.95
N SER A 44 12.43 6.26 -8.54
CA SER A 44 11.57 7.10 -9.37
C SER A 44 10.96 8.25 -8.57
N LEU A 45 10.56 8.03 -7.31
CA LEU A 45 10.05 9.10 -6.45
C LEU A 45 11.10 10.15 -6.11
N ILE A 46 12.34 9.74 -5.83
CA ILE A 46 13.42 10.68 -5.54
C ILE A 46 13.69 11.56 -6.76
N LEU A 47 13.83 10.94 -7.94
CA LEU A 47 14.05 11.66 -9.20
C LEU A 47 12.88 12.60 -9.51
N ALA A 48 11.64 12.17 -9.34
CA ALA A 48 10.48 13.04 -9.55
C ALA A 48 10.49 14.25 -8.60
N MET A 49 10.83 14.04 -7.32
CA MET A 49 10.89 15.10 -6.31
C MET A 49 12.02 16.12 -6.56
N THR A 50 13.07 15.72 -7.28
CA THR A 50 14.23 16.57 -7.61
C THR A 50 14.24 17.06 -9.05
N GLY A 51 13.16 16.87 -9.82
CA GLY A 51 13.09 17.32 -11.21
C GLY A 51 14.05 16.56 -12.14
N GLY A 52 14.23 15.26 -11.90
CA GLY A 52 15.08 14.35 -12.67
C GLY A 52 16.56 14.38 -12.28
N GLN A 53 16.95 15.22 -11.31
CA GLN A 53 18.35 15.33 -10.90
C GLN A 53 18.69 14.37 -9.76
N PRO A 54 19.62 13.42 -9.94
CA PRO A 54 19.98 12.48 -8.88
C PRO A 54 20.61 13.22 -7.68
N MET A 55 20.32 12.73 -6.49
CA MET A 55 20.95 13.19 -5.25
C MET A 55 22.25 12.41 -4.98
N ALA A 56 22.97 12.78 -3.91
CA ALA A 56 24.13 12.00 -3.45
C ALA A 56 23.73 10.52 -3.20
N PRO A 57 24.63 9.53 -3.44
CA PRO A 57 24.29 8.10 -3.35
C PRO A 57 23.63 7.69 -2.03
N ARG A 58 24.03 8.30 -0.91
CA ARG A 58 23.42 8.06 0.40
C ARG A 58 21.93 8.43 0.44
N LEU A 59 21.53 9.51 -0.22
CA LEU A 59 20.14 9.99 -0.28
C LEU A 59 19.31 9.24 -1.33
N MET A 60 19.95 8.73 -2.39
CA MET A 60 19.31 7.88 -3.40
C MET A 60 18.94 6.48 -2.87
N TYR A 61 19.43 6.09 -1.69
CA TYR A 61 19.20 4.75 -1.14
C TYR A 61 17.72 4.45 -0.86
N GLU A 62 16.97 5.42 -0.33
CA GLU A 62 15.56 5.24 0.03
C GLU A 62 14.84 6.59 0.04
N PHE A 63 13.60 6.62 -0.42
CA PHE A 63 12.79 7.84 -0.52
C PHE A 63 12.68 8.62 0.79
N PRO A 64 12.46 7.98 1.96
CA PRO A 64 12.27 8.72 3.21
C PRO A 64 13.45 9.56 3.65
N ARG A 65 14.66 9.11 3.30
CA ARG A 65 15.89 9.84 3.56
C ARG A 65 16.03 11.08 2.67
N ALA A 66 15.71 10.94 1.38
CA ALA A 66 15.67 12.07 0.46
C ALA A 66 14.57 13.07 0.86
N ALA A 67 13.40 12.57 1.25
CA ALA A 67 12.29 13.37 1.73
C ALA A 67 12.66 14.15 2.99
N MET A 68 13.30 13.52 3.99
CA MET A 68 13.81 14.22 5.18
C MET A 68 14.81 15.33 4.80
N HIS A 69 15.73 15.06 3.87
CA HIS A 69 16.69 16.06 3.43
C HIS A 69 16.03 17.29 2.81
N LEU A 70 15.01 17.09 1.97
CA LEU A 70 14.28 18.19 1.34
C LEU A 70 13.30 18.86 2.30
N GLU A 71 12.68 18.11 3.21
CA GLU A 71 11.84 18.66 4.29
C GLU A 71 12.65 19.62 5.17
N ASN A 72 13.86 19.24 5.60
CA ASN A 72 14.73 20.11 6.38
C ASN A 72 15.15 21.39 5.65
N LYS A 73 15.21 21.36 4.30
CA LYS A 73 15.63 22.50 3.47
C LYS A 73 14.47 23.39 3.01
N LYS A 74 13.32 22.79 2.69
CA LYS A 74 12.18 23.43 2.01
C LYS A 74 10.90 23.41 2.85
N GLY A 75 10.93 22.80 4.02
CA GLY A 75 9.79 22.62 4.91
C GLY A 75 8.88 21.46 4.51
N ARG A 76 7.99 21.10 5.43
CA ARG A 76 6.99 20.02 5.26
C ARG A 76 6.05 20.24 4.09
N SER A 77 5.62 21.49 3.89
CA SER A 77 4.70 21.86 2.81
C SER A 77 5.25 21.55 1.41
N PHE A 78 6.58 21.49 1.24
CA PHE A 78 7.19 21.06 -0.02
C PHE A 78 6.89 19.58 -0.32
N ILE A 79 7.05 18.69 0.67
CA ILE A 79 6.81 17.25 0.52
C ILE A 79 5.32 16.98 0.28
N GLU A 80 4.45 17.64 1.06
CA GLU A 80 3.00 17.48 0.92
C GLU A 80 2.49 17.97 -0.43
N ARG A 81 2.96 19.13 -0.90
CA ARG A 81 2.61 19.64 -2.23
C ARG A 81 3.11 18.73 -3.33
N PHE A 82 4.36 18.24 -3.23
CA PHE A 82 4.91 17.30 -4.21
C PHE A 82 4.05 16.04 -4.32
N LEU A 83 3.82 15.35 -3.20
CA LEU A 83 3.03 14.10 -3.19
C LEU A 83 1.58 14.34 -3.64
N THR A 84 0.97 15.45 -3.23
CA THR A 84 -0.40 15.80 -3.64
C THR A 84 -0.47 16.10 -5.14
N GLN A 85 0.52 16.78 -5.70
CA GLN A 85 0.57 17.04 -7.15
C GLN A 85 0.83 15.76 -7.95
N THR A 86 1.70 14.88 -7.46
CA THR A 86 1.99 13.60 -8.13
C THR A 86 0.78 12.67 -8.13
N TYR A 87 0.05 12.59 -7.02
CA TYR A 87 -0.94 11.52 -6.80
C TYR A 87 -2.40 11.97 -6.78
N GLY A 88 -2.67 13.27 -6.60
CA GLY A 88 -4.02 13.81 -6.47
C GLY A 88 -4.79 13.91 -7.80
N GLY A 89 -4.08 14.01 -8.92
CA GLY A 89 -4.65 14.17 -10.26
C GLY A 89 -5.24 12.89 -10.86
N ASP A 90 -6.17 13.05 -11.81
CA ASP A 90 -6.84 11.99 -12.57
C ASP A 90 -6.18 11.69 -13.93
N ASN A 91 -5.00 12.26 -14.15
CA ASN A 91 -4.17 12.13 -15.35
C ASN A 91 -3.51 10.76 -15.52
N TRP A 92 -3.68 9.82 -14.59
CA TRP A 92 -3.04 8.51 -14.63
C TRP A 92 -3.94 7.45 -15.27
N THR A 93 -3.36 6.63 -16.14
CA THR A 93 -4.05 5.46 -16.70
C THR A 93 -4.54 4.51 -15.59
N PRO A 94 -5.68 3.80 -15.76
CA PRO A 94 -6.20 2.95 -14.69
C PRO A 94 -5.35 1.70 -14.46
N ALA A 95 -4.91 1.47 -13.21
CA ALA A 95 -4.08 0.33 -12.86
C ALA A 95 -4.85 -1.01 -13.00
N PRO A 96 -4.39 -1.94 -13.86
CA PRO A 96 -5.13 -3.19 -14.15
C PRO A 96 -5.33 -4.10 -12.94
N LEU A 97 -4.33 -4.20 -12.05
CA LEU A 97 -4.40 -5.00 -10.84
C LEU A 97 -5.44 -4.45 -9.86
N HIS A 98 -5.44 -3.12 -9.64
CA HIS A 98 -6.38 -2.46 -8.74
C HIS A 98 -7.83 -2.67 -9.18
N ARG A 99 -8.11 -2.55 -10.48
CA ARG A 99 -9.44 -2.83 -11.05
C ARG A 99 -9.88 -4.27 -10.81
N TRP A 100 -8.97 -5.23 -11.00
CA TRP A 100 -9.28 -6.64 -10.75
C TRP A 100 -9.55 -6.92 -9.27
N LEU A 101 -8.67 -6.45 -8.37
CA LEU A 101 -8.85 -6.62 -6.92
C LEU A 101 -10.14 -5.97 -6.42
N ALA A 102 -10.50 -4.79 -6.94
CA ALA A 102 -11.76 -4.15 -6.62
C ALA A 102 -12.96 -4.99 -7.09
N GLY A 103 -12.89 -5.64 -8.26
CA GLY A 103 -13.95 -6.54 -8.73
C GLY A 103 -14.22 -7.74 -7.81
N LEU A 104 -13.27 -8.12 -6.95
CA LEU A 104 -13.42 -9.23 -6.00
C LEU A 104 -14.17 -8.86 -4.72
N ASN A 105 -14.44 -7.58 -4.47
CA ASN A 105 -15.12 -7.09 -3.25
C ASN A 105 -14.49 -7.61 -1.95
N LEU A 106 -13.15 -7.54 -1.87
CA LEU A 106 -12.41 -8.06 -0.72
C LEU A 106 -12.76 -7.28 0.56
N PRO A 107 -12.89 -7.96 1.71
CA PRO A 107 -13.24 -7.29 2.98
C PRO A 107 -12.12 -6.39 3.50
N TYR A 108 -10.87 -6.65 3.11
CA TYR A 108 -9.72 -5.89 3.58
C TYR A 108 -8.58 -5.91 2.56
N VAL A 109 -8.07 -4.71 2.21
CA VAL A 109 -6.88 -4.52 1.37
C VAL A 109 -5.93 -3.52 2.05
N ILE A 110 -4.65 -3.87 2.10
CA ILE A 110 -3.57 -2.99 2.54
C ILE A 110 -2.85 -2.46 1.31
N ASP A 111 -2.80 -1.14 1.16
CA ASP A 111 -2.17 -0.48 0.03
C ASP A 111 -1.12 0.53 0.52
N CYS A 112 0.15 0.16 0.42
CA CYS A 112 1.26 1.01 0.84
C CYS A 112 1.60 2.11 -0.17
N ASN A 113 0.87 2.22 -1.27
CA ASN A 113 1.05 3.31 -2.21
C ASN A 113 0.29 4.57 -1.77
N ARG A 114 0.79 5.74 -2.20
CA ARG A 114 0.18 7.05 -1.85
C ARG A 114 -0.77 7.58 -2.92
N ASP A 115 -0.97 6.84 -4.00
CA ASP A 115 -1.89 7.20 -5.07
C ASP A 115 -3.35 6.89 -4.74
N THR A 116 -4.26 7.25 -5.65
CA THR A 116 -5.72 7.11 -5.47
C THR A 116 -6.34 6.02 -6.34
N GLN A 117 -5.55 5.18 -7.04
CA GLN A 117 -6.06 4.18 -7.98
C GLN A 117 -7.02 3.20 -7.31
N LEU A 118 -6.67 2.66 -6.14
CA LEU A 118 -7.55 1.74 -5.41
C LEU A 118 -8.84 2.43 -4.94
N GLN A 119 -8.71 3.63 -4.37
CA GLN A 119 -9.85 4.43 -3.89
C GLN A 119 -10.84 4.72 -5.01
N ARG A 120 -10.35 5.05 -6.21
CA ARG A 120 -11.20 5.26 -7.39
C ARG A 120 -11.93 3.99 -7.81
N CYS A 121 -11.27 2.83 -7.72
CA CYS A 121 -11.90 1.56 -8.06
C CYS A 121 -12.99 1.13 -7.06
N TYR A 122 -13.02 1.72 -5.86
CA TYR A 122 -14.03 1.45 -4.81
C TYR A 122 -15.11 2.55 -4.73
N ALA A 123 -15.07 3.56 -5.60
CA ALA A 123 -15.99 4.70 -5.55
C ALA A 123 -17.44 4.37 -5.93
N ASP A 124 -17.74 3.12 -6.30
CA ASP A 124 -19.07 2.60 -6.63
C ASP A 124 -19.77 1.90 -5.45
N ARG A 125 -19.11 1.81 -4.27
CA ARG A 125 -19.65 1.11 -3.09
C ARG A 125 -19.30 1.83 -1.79
N VAL A 126 -20.14 1.62 -0.79
CA VAL A 126 -19.84 2.06 0.58
C VAL A 126 -18.64 1.26 1.10
N HIS A 127 -17.64 1.97 1.63
CA HIS A 127 -16.43 1.35 2.19
C HIS A 127 -15.81 2.23 3.27
N THR A 128 -14.93 1.63 4.08
CA THR A 128 -14.14 2.33 5.08
C THR A 128 -12.72 2.54 4.54
N LEU A 129 -12.24 3.77 4.59
CA LEU A 129 -10.86 4.14 4.29
C LEU A 129 -10.13 4.49 5.60
N VAL A 130 -9.04 3.79 5.88
CA VAL A 130 -8.12 4.11 6.97
C VAL A 130 -6.87 4.73 6.36
N VAL A 131 -6.51 5.93 6.79
CA VAL A 131 -5.37 6.69 6.26
C VAL A 131 -4.34 6.88 7.37
N GLY A 132 -3.13 6.37 7.17
CA GLY A 132 -2.04 6.60 8.12
C GLY A 132 -1.62 8.08 8.17
N ALA A 133 -1.24 8.54 9.35
CA ALA A 133 -0.81 9.91 9.60
C ALA A 133 0.49 9.93 10.39
N ALA A 134 1.51 10.62 9.87
CA ALA A 134 2.82 10.68 10.52
C ALA A 134 2.86 11.58 11.73
N ARG A 135 2.06 12.64 11.77
CA ARG A 135 2.09 13.67 12.81
C ARG A 135 0.81 13.61 13.65
N ILE A 136 0.93 13.92 14.93
CA ILE A 136 -0.20 13.95 15.85
C ILE A 136 -1.20 14.99 15.34
N ALA A 137 -2.41 14.53 15.04
CA ALA A 137 -3.54 15.40 14.77
C ALA A 137 -4.22 15.76 16.11
N ALA A 138 -5.49 16.20 16.08
CA ALA A 138 -6.28 16.38 17.31
C ALA A 138 -6.51 15.08 18.12
N SER A 139 -6.08 13.93 17.59
CA SER A 139 -6.25 12.59 18.14
C SER A 139 -4.89 11.97 18.51
N PRO A 140 -4.81 11.13 19.56
CA PRO A 140 -3.60 10.39 19.89
C PRO A 140 -3.25 9.31 18.86
N TYR A 141 -4.15 9.01 17.91
CA TYR A 141 -3.94 7.98 16.90
C TYR A 141 -3.17 8.51 15.69
N ARG A 142 -2.33 7.65 15.09
CA ARG A 142 -1.62 7.91 13.82
C ARG A 142 -2.43 7.47 12.60
N PHE A 143 -3.73 7.68 12.64
CA PHE A 143 -4.60 7.45 11.50
C PHE A 143 -5.85 8.32 11.58
N ASP A 144 -6.42 8.56 10.40
CA ASP A 144 -7.77 9.06 10.23
C ASP A 144 -8.64 7.98 9.59
N ILE A 145 -9.94 8.02 9.86
CA ILE A 145 -10.92 7.06 9.34
C ILE A 145 -11.99 7.83 8.60
N TYR A 146 -12.32 7.32 7.42
CA TYR A 146 -13.34 7.89 6.58
C TYR A 146 -14.30 6.80 6.14
N ARG A 147 -15.60 7.11 6.15
CA ARG A 147 -16.61 6.34 5.42
C ARG A 147 -16.80 6.98 4.06
N PHE A 148 -16.67 6.19 3.00
CA PHE A 148 -17.14 6.59 1.68
C PHE A 148 -18.60 6.19 1.53
N ASP A 149 -19.45 7.15 1.19
CA ASP A 149 -20.86 6.92 0.88
C ASP A 149 -21.35 8.04 -0.03
N ASP A 150 -22.20 7.70 -1.01
CA ASP A 150 -22.80 8.68 -1.94
C ASP A 150 -21.78 9.65 -2.58
N GLY A 151 -20.67 9.11 -3.10
CA GLY A 151 -19.66 9.88 -3.84
C GLY A 151 -18.72 10.74 -2.99
N ARG A 152 -18.80 10.67 -1.65
CA ARG A 152 -18.01 11.50 -0.74
C ARG A 152 -17.42 10.69 0.41
N TYR A 153 -16.27 11.15 0.90
CA TYR A 153 -15.73 10.68 2.17
C TYR A 153 -16.17 11.58 3.32
N GLN A 154 -16.64 10.96 4.40
CA GLN A 154 -16.90 11.62 5.66
C GLN A 154 -15.95 11.06 6.73
N ARG A 155 -15.25 11.94 7.45
CA ARG A 155 -14.43 11.54 8.60
C ARG A 155 -15.35 11.01 9.71
N ILE A 156 -15.00 9.87 10.29
CA ILE A 156 -15.75 9.21 11.38
C ILE A 156 -14.80 8.75 12.48
N ASP A 157 -15.32 8.53 13.67
CA ASP A 157 -14.59 7.93 14.77
C ASP A 157 -14.62 6.39 14.72
N GLN A 158 -13.69 5.76 15.44
CA GLN A 158 -13.59 4.28 15.49
C GLN A 158 -14.88 3.60 15.95
N ALA A 159 -15.67 4.27 16.79
CA ALA A 159 -16.92 3.74 17.33
C ALA A 159 -18.08 3.74 16.30
N GLU A 160 -17.95 4.52 15.22
CA GLU A 160 -18.97 4.66 14.17
C GLU A 160 -18.73 3.71 12.99
N VAL A 161 -17.62 2.97 13.00
CA VAL A 161 -17.26 2.06 11.91
C VAL A 161 -18.20 0.86 11.88
N ASP A 162 -18.76 0.61 10.71
CA ASP A 162 -19.42 -0.64 10.39
C ASP A 162 -18.37 -1.69 9.96
N PRO A 163 -18.09 -2.72 10.78
CA PRO A 163 -17.07 -3.71 10.47
C PRO A 163 -17.45 -4.65 9.31
N ALA A 164 -18.70 -4.61 8.81
CA ALA A 164 -19.11 -5.38 7.65
C ALA A 164 -18.70 -4.72 6.31
N LEU A 165 -18.35 -3.43 6.32
CA LEU A 165 -17.93 -2.71 5.12
C LEU A 165 -16.51 -3.12 4.69
N PRO A 166 -16.22 -3.17 3.38
CA PRO A 166 -14.86 -3.34 2.88
C PRO A 166 -13.92 -2.25 3.44
N VAL A 167 -12.70 -2.64 3.77
CA VAL A 167 -11.68 -1.73 4.32
C VAL A 167 -10.54 -1.54 3.32
N LEU A 168 -10.28 -0.29 2.95
CA LEU A 168 -9.04 0.14 2.31
C LEU A 168 -8.13 0.75 3.37
N PHE A 169 -6.99 0.11 3.65
CA PHE A 169 -5.99 0.67 4.55
C PHE A 169 -4.79 1.20 3.76
N LYS A 170 -4.59 2.52 3.82
CA LYS A 170 -3.45 3.21 3.22
C LYS A 170 -2.49 3.71 4.31
N PRO A 171 -1.62 2.83 4.85
CA PRO A 171 -0.76 3.16 6.00
C PRO A 171 0.23 4.29 5.72
N LEU A 172 0.63 4.51 4.46
CA LEU A 172 1.57 5.56 4.09
C LEU A 172 0.90 6.87 3.66
N GLY A 173 -0.43 6.92 3.72
CA GLY A 173 -1.22 8.09 3.38
C GLY A 173 -1.72 8.13 1.94
N THR A 174 -2.42 9.21 1.60
CA THR A 174 -3.06 9.46 0.30
C THR A 174 -3.45 10.94 0.19
N PRO A 175 -3.57 11.52 -1.03
CA PRO A 175 -4.06 12.89 -1.21
C PRO A 175 -5.55 13.06 -0.89
N GLN A 176 -6.36 12.00 -0.90
CA GLN A 176 -7.81 12.09 -0.71
C GLN A 176 -8.29 11.21 0.45
N PRO A 177 -9.25 11.67 1.26
CA PRO A 177 -10.02 12.91 1.09
C PRO A 177 -9.35 14.18 1.64
N THR A 178 -8.38 14.02 2.54
CA THR A 178 -7.53 15.10 3.03
C THR A 178 -6.09 14.60 2.92
N PRO A 179 -5.17 15.38 2.33
CA PRO A 179 -3.78 14.95 2.17
C PRO A 179 -3.14 14.59 3.51
N SER A 180 -2.66 13.35 3.61
CA SER A 180 -1.86 12.85 4.73
C SER A 180 -0.78 11.94 4.17
N TYR A 181 0.45 12.05 4.68
CA TYR A 181 1.57 11.25 4.18
C TYR A 181 2.53 10.89 5.32
N VAL A 182 2.90 9.61 5.38
CA VAL A 182 4.12 9.16 6.06
C VAL A 182 5.21 9.15 5.00
N ALA A 183 6.16 10.09 5.03
CA ALA A 183 7.06 10.31 3.91
C ALA A 183 8.53 10.38 4.30
N SER A 184 8.91 11.15 5.32
CA SER A 184 10.31 11.35 5.71
C SER A 184 10.80 10.33 6.74
N ASP A 185 12.13 10.19 6.91
CA ASP A 185 12.71 9.32 7.95
C ASP A 185 12.09 9.62 9.34
N ALA A 186 11.89 10.89 9.68
CA ALA A 186 11.25 11.30 10.93
C ALA A 186 9.80 10.82 11.03
N ASP A 187 9.03 10.93 9.94
CA ASP A 187 7.66 10.41 9.89
C ASP A 187 7.62 8.90 10.14
N PHE A 188 8.54 8.14 9.54
CA PHE A 188 8.56 6.68 9.71
C PHE A 188 9.01 6.26 11.11
N VAL A 189 9.96 6.97 11.73
CA VAL A 189 10.33 6.71 13.13
C VAL A 189 9.13 6.88 14.04
N ASP A 190 8.40 8.01 13.91
CA ASP A 190 7.19 8.26 14.70
C ASP A 190 6.11 7.21 14.38
N TYR A 191 5.81 6.98 13.10
CA TYR A 191 4.74 6.09 12.67
C TYR A 191 4.98 4.63 13.08
N ILE A 192 6.21 4.12 12.94
CA ILE A 192 6.56 2.76 13.34
C ILE A 192 6.51 2.60 14.86
N THR A 193 6.97 3.60 15.61
CA THR A 193 6.86 3.58 17.09
C THR A 193 5.40 3.42 17.52
N GLU A 194 4.48 4.08 16.81
CA GLU A 194 3.06 4.06 17.11
C GLU A 194 2.36 2.81 16.53
N LEU A 195 2.90 2.21 15.47
CA LEU A 195 2.51 0.87 15.04
C LEU A 195 2.82 -0.16 16.13
N MET A 196 4.03 -0.12 16.68
CA MET A 196 4.45 -0.99 17.78
C MET A 196 3.63 -0.76 19.05
N GLY A 197 3.31 0.50 19.36
CA GLY A 197 2.43 0.88 20.48
C GLY A 197 0.94 0.59 20.23
N GLY A 198 0.56 0.27 18.99
CA GLY A 198 -0.83 0.03 18.59
C GLY A 198 -1.67 1.30 18.39
N PHE A 199 -1.08 2.48 18.28
CA PHE A 199 -1.82 3.73 18.01
C PHE A 199 -1.92 4.06 16.51
N ALA A 200 -1.28 3.27 15.64
CA ALA A 200 -1.30 3.46 14.18
C ALA A 200 -2.19 2.47 13.39
N ILE A 201 -2.91 1.58 14.08
CA ILE A 201 -3.92 0.69 13.49
C ILE A 201 -5.19 0.76 14.33
N PRO A 202 -6.37 0.95 13.72
CA PRO A 202 -7.61 1.01 14.47
C PRO A 202 -7.95 -0.28 15.22
N SER A 203 -8.69 -0.17 16.32
CA SER A 203 -8.92 -1.27 17.26
C SER A 203 -9.65 -2.46 16.62
N TRP A 204 -10.68 -2.23 15.79
CA TRP A 204 -11.40 -3.29 15.10
C TRP A 204 -10.52 -3.98 14.06
N LEU A 205 -9.68 -3.20 13.35
CA LEU A 205 -8.78 -3.73 12.32
C LEU A 205 -7.67 -4.60 12.93
N LYS A 206 -7.21 -4.26 14.14
CA LYS A 206 -6.31 -5.13 14.91
C LYS A 206 -6.94 -6.48 15.27
N GLN A 207 -8.26 -6.56 15.45
CA GLN A 207 -8.93 -7.83 15.66
C GLN A 207 -9.11 -8.57 14.34
N GLN A 208 -9.55 -7.86 13.30
CA GLN A 208 -9.78 -8.43 11.96
C GLN A 208 -8.51 -9.03 11.35
N ARG A 209 -7.33 -8.42 11.59
CA ARG A 209 -6.05 -8.88 11.02
C ARG A 209 -5.49 -10.16 11.64
N LYS A 210 -6.01 -10.60 12.79
CA LYS A 210 -5.52 -11.79 13.50
C LYS A 210 -5.83 -13.04 12.68
N ALA A 211 -4.86 -13.94 12.60
CA ALA A 211 -4.93 -15.17 11.83
C ALA A 211 -5.30 -14.95 10.34
N CYS A 212 -5.14 -13.73 9.81
CA CYS A 212 -5.22 -13.49 8.37
C CYS A 212 -4.00 -14.08 7.66
N ARG A 213 -4.20 -14.45 6.41
CA ARG A 213 -3.12 -14.73 5.47
C ARG A 213 -3.01 -13.59 4.48
N TYR A 214 -1.79 -13.28 4.09
CA TYR A 214 -1.47 -12.10 3.27
C TYR A 214 -0.95 -12.50 1.90
N LEU A 215 -1.25 -11.70 0.90
CA LEU A 215 -0.71 -11.83 -0.45
C LEU A 215 0.07 -10.57 -0.81
N PHE A 216 1.40 -10.65 -0.78
CA PHE A 216 2.27 -9.53 -1.14
C PHE A 216 2.44 -9.44 -2.65
N LEU A 217 2.05 -8.30 -3.21
CA LEU A 217 2.11 -8.00 -4.64
C LEU A 217 2.92 -6.72 -4.85
N GLY A 218 3.86 -6.74 -5.79
CA GLY A 218 4.68 -5.57 -6.11
C GLY A 218 5.56 -5.07 -4.97
N MET A 219 5.83 -5.92 -3.97
CA MET A 219 6.72 -5.63 -2.85
C MET A 219 8.09 -6.26 -3.07
N GLN A 220 9.13 -5.53 -2.70
CA GLN A 220 10.46 -6.08 -2.43
C GLN A 220 10.83 -5.71 -1.00
N PHE A 221 11.59 -6.56 -0.32
CA PHE A 221 11.98 -6.39 1.08
C PHE A 221 13.42 -5.89 1.22
N ASN A 222 13.88 -5.12 0.24
CA ASN A 222 15.24 -4.60 0.19
C ASN A 222 15.47 -3.46 1.19
N ARG A 223 14.44 -2.64 1.43
CA ARG A 223 14.51 -1.44 2.26
C ARG A 223 14.02 -1.68 3.68
N ASP A 224 14.61 -0.98 4.64
CA ASP A 224 14.41 -1.27 6.05
C ASP A 224 13.03 -0.83 6.52
N THR A 225 12.61 0.37 6.10
CA THR A 225 11.30 0.95 6.41
C THR A 225 10.15 0.08 5.94
N GLU A 226 10.21 -0.40 4.69
CA GLU A 226 9.21 -1.29 4.09
C GLU A 226 9.04 -2.57 4.91
N ARG A 227 10.15 -3.15 5.40
CA ARG A 227 10.11 -4.36 6.24
C ARG A 227 9.57 -4.11 7.63
N MET A 228 9.90 -2.97 8.23
CA MET A 228 9.42 -2.61 9.56
C MET A 228 7.91 -2.39 9.53
N VAL A 229 7.42 -1.54 8.62
CA VAL A 229 5.98 -1.32 8.43
C VAL A 229 5.26 -2.64 8.14
N MET A 230 5.73 -3.44 7.19
CA MET A 230 5.13 -4.75 6.91
C MET A 230 5.06 -5.63 8.16
N SER A 231 6.15 -5.70 8.92
CA SER A 231 6.24 -6.55 10.12
C SER A 231 5.19 -6.22 11.17
N ASP A 232 4.95 -4.93 11.41
CA ASP A 232 3.95 -4.48 12.36
C ASP A 232 2.53 -4.64 11.81
N LEU A 233 2.32 -4.43 10.51
CA LEU A 233 1.01 -4.56 9.88
C LEU A 233 0.48 -5.99 9.89
N ILE A 234 1.33 -6.98 9.60
CA ILE A 234 0.97 -8.41 9.60
C ILE A 234 1.14 -9.11 10.97
N HIS A 235 1.25 -8.35 12.06
CA HIS A 235 1.32 -8.91 13.39
C HIS A 235 0.11 -9.82 13.67
N ASP A 236 0.34 -10.96 14.34
CA ASP A 236 -0.62 -12.05 14.56
C ASP A 236 -1.18 -12.69 13.26
N ALA A 237 -0.45 -12.64 12.15
CA ALA A 237 -0.77 -13.40 10.95
C ALA A 237 -0.93 -14.91 11.24
N ALA A 238 -1.64 -15.61 10.35
CA ALA A 238 -1.70 -17.06 10.40
C ALA A 238 -0.32 -17.71 10.22
N THR A 239 -0.24 -19.01 10.49
CA THR A 239 0.91 -19.85 10.16
C THR A 239 0.47 -20.93 9.15
N PRO A 240 1.02 -20.97 7.93
CA PRO A 240 1.89 -19.96 7.30
C PRO A 240 1.16 -18.62 7.08
N ALA A 241 1.92 -17.52 7.01
CA ALA A 241 1.43 -16.15 6.94
C ALA A 241 0.87 -15.75 5.58
N GLY A 242 1.14 -16.54 4.54
CA GLY A 242 0.61 -16.34 3.19
C GLY A 242 1.69 -16.41 2.12
N TRP A 243 1.57 -15.60 1.06
CA TRP A 243 2.41 -15.66 -0.13
C TRP A 243 3.05 -14.32 -0.47
N ALA A 244 4.24 -14.37 -1.06
CA ALA A 244 4.87 -13.21 -1.69
C ALA A 244 5.24 -13.52 -3.13
N LEU A 245 4.72 -12.73 -4.07
CA LEU A 245 5.09 -12.79 -5.49
C LEU A 245 6.20 -11.79 -5.74
N ILE A 246 7.43 -12.30 -5.89
CA ILE A 246 8.62 -11.48 -6.10
C ILE A 246 9.35 -12.04 -7.31
N PRO A 247 9.38 -11.32 -8.45
CA PRO A 247 10.22 -11.73 -9.58
C PRO A 247 11.69 -11.55 -9.20
N SER A 248 12.51 -12.59 -9.45
CA SER A 248 13.96 -12.56 -9.19
C SER A 248 14.32 -12.12 -7.77
N PRO A 249 13.87 -12.82 -6.71
CA PRO A 249 14.02 -12.38 -5.34
C PRO A 249 15.49 -12.38 -4.89
N SER A 250 15.88 -11.31 -4.18
CA SER A 250 17.20 -11.20 -3.58
C SER A 250 17.38 -12.20 -2.43
N GLU A 251 18.63 -12.38 -1.97
CA GLU A 251 18.90 -13.14 -0.75
C GLU A 251 18.15 -12.55 0.47
N LYS A 252 17.99 -11.22 0.50
CA LYS A 252 17.28 -10.52 1.57
C LYS A 252 15.78 -10.84 1.53
N ASP A 253 15.17 -10.83 0.35
CA ASP A 253 13.76 -11.22 0.16
C ASP A 253 13.51 -12.64 0.66
N ARG A 254 14.36 -13.59 0.28
CA ARG A 254 14.29 -14.99 0.72
C ARG A 254 14.37 -15.12 2.24
N LYS A 255 15.31 -14.44 2.88
CA LYS A 255 15.47 -14.42 4.35
C LYS A 255 14.26 -13.81 5.06
N VAL A 256 13.65 -12.77 4.49
CA VAL A 256 12.47 -12.11 5.05
C VAL A 256 11.25 -13.02 4.93
N CYS A 257 11.01 -13.60 3.76
CA CYS A 257 9.89 -14.52 3.53
C CYS A 257 9.98 -15.73 4.47
N LEU A 258 11.16 -16.34 4.60
CA LEU A 258 11.36 -17.44 5.54
C LEU A 258 11.05 -17.04 6.99
N ARG A 259 11.60 -15.91 7.45
CA ARG A 259 11.39 -15.41 8.83
C ARG A 259 9.92 -15.09 9.11
N LYS A 260 9.21 -14.57 8.11
CA LYS A 260 7.79 -14.21 8.20
C LYS A 260 6.84 -15.34 7.84
N GLN A 261 7.36 -16.55 7.57
CA GLN A 261 6.55 -17.71 7.17
C GLN A 261 5.68 -17.42 5.93
N LEU A 262 6.25 -16.70 4.97
CA LEU A 262 5.65 -16.43 3.68
C LEU A 262 6.20 -17.41 2.65
N ASP A 263 5.30 -18.03 1.91
CA ASP A 263 5.62 -18.84 0.75
C ASP A 263 6.03 -17.92 -0.39
N LEU A 264 7.32 -17.94 -0.72
CA LEU A 264 7.89 -17.15 -1.82
C LEU A 264 7.58 -17.83 -3.15
N VAL A 265 6.95 -17.08 -4.06
CA VAL A 265 6.68 -17.51 -5.44
C VAL A 265 7.46 -16.60 -6.39
N GLU A 266 8.38 -17.18 -7.16
CA GLU A 266 9.27 -16.44 -8.08
C GLU A 266 8.57 -16.08 -9.39
N THR A 267 7.57 -15.20 -9.30
CA THR A 267 6.71 -14.77 -10.40
C THR A 267 6.22 -13.36 -10.13
N ASP A 268 5.67 -12.72 -11.16
CA ASP A 268 5.16 -11.37 -11.08
C ASP A 268 3.63 -11.35 -10.91
N TRP A 269 3.09 -10.26 -10.37
CA TRP A 269 1.64 -10.07 -10.28
C TRP A 269 0.96 -10.03 -11.65
N HIS A 270 1.69 -9.71 -12.73
CA HIS A 270 1.17 -9.82 -14.10
C HIS A 270 0.76 -11.26 -14.46
N ASP A 271 1.53 -12.26 -14.02
CA ASP A 271 1.24 -13.67 -14.29
C ASP A 271 -0.02 -14.11 -13.55
N LEU A 272 -0.14 -13.70 -12.27
CA LEU A 272 -1.35 -13.91 -11.47
C LEU A 272 -2.58 -13.27 -12.12
N LEU A 273 -2.46 -12.02 -12.57
CA LEU A 273 -3.54 -11.29 -13.23
C LEU A 273 -3.92 -11.92 -14.59
N GLY A 274 -2.93 -12.36 -15.35
CA GLY A 274 -3.13 -13.06 -16.62
C GLY A 274 -3.90 -14.36 -16.43
N LEU A 275 -3.51 -15.17 -15.42
CA LEU A 275 -4.20 -16.39 -15.05
C LEU A 275 -5.66 -16.12 -14.63
N ALA A 276 -5.87 -15.12 -13.77
CA ALA A 276 -7.22 -14.76 -13.29
C ALA A 276 -8.14 -14.34 -14.44
N ARG A 277 -7.63 -13.56 -15.40
CA ARG A 277 -8.41 -13.14 -16.58
C ARG A 277 -8.69 -14.28 -17.55
N GLY A 278 -7.72 -15.18 -17.75
CA GLY A 278 -7.90 -16.38 -18.58
C GLY A 278 -8.97 -17.31 -18.02
N ALA A 279 -9.07 -17.43 -16.69
CA ALA A 279 -10.11 -18.24 -16.04
C ALA A 279 -11.53 -17.65 -16.25
N SER A 280 -11.67 -16.32 -16.28
CA SER A 280 -12.94 -15.64 -16.51
C SER A 280 -13.45 -15.64 -17.96
N GLN A 281 -12.62 -16.03 -18.94
CA GLN A 281 -13.04 -16.15 -20.35
C GLN A 281 -13.56 -17.55 -20.73
N VAL A 282 -13.39 -18.54 -19.85
CA VAL A 282 -13.75 -19.94 -20.10
C VAL A 282 -14.96 -20.39 -19.24
N ALA A 283 -15.41 -19.55 -18.32
CA ALA A 283 -16.60 -19.75 -17.48
C ALA A 283 -17.77 -18.89 -18.00
#